data_AF-A0AAU8GT59-F1
#
_entry.id   AF-A0AAU8GT59-F1
#
_cell.length_a   1.000
_cell.length_b   1.000
_cell.length_c   1.000
_cell.angle_alpha   90.00
_cell.angle_beta   90.00
_cell.angle_gamma   90.00
#
_symmetry.space_group_name_H-M   'P 1'
#
loop_
_entity.id
_entity.type
_entity.pdbx_description
1 polymer ?
#
loop_
_entity_poly.entity_id
_entity_poly.type
_entity_poly.pdbx_seq_one_letter_code
_entity_poly.pdbx_strand_id
1 'polypeptide(L)' 'MSKRLVDRELKKRRLRREKLRKLREKFKEAKNEEEKKLILEKVSKIAPSLKIEHFIASVK' A
#
# COMPACT_ATOMS: atom_id res chain seq x y z
N MET A 1 -7.90 -8.55 -25.60
CA MET A 1 -7.31 -7.39 -24.90
C MET A 1 -6.05 -6.96 -25.63
N SER A 2 -5.93 -5.70 -26.06
CA SER A 2 -4.69 -5.19 -26.69
C SER A 2 -3.53 -5.25 -25.70
N LYS A 3 -2.34 -5.67 -26.15
CA LYS A 3 -1.12 -5.82 -25.33
C LYS A 3 -0.80 -4.56 -24.51
N ARG A 4 -1.03 -3.37 -25.07
CA ARG A 4 -0.83 -2.07 -24.41
C ARG A 4 -1.73 -1.85 -23.18
N LEU A 5 -2.97 -2.36 -23.21
CA LEU A 5 -3.91 -2.23 -22.09
C LEU A 5 -3.45 -3.08 -20.91
N VAL A 6 -3.00 -4.31 -21.20
CA VAL A 6 -2.45 -5.24 -20.21
C VAL A 6 -1.20 -4.64 -19.56
N ASP A 7 -0.28 -4.08 -20.35
CA ASP A 7 0.94 -3.45 -19.83
C ASP A 7 0.63 -2.26 -18.91
N ARG A 8 -0.36 -1.44 -19.26
CA ARG A 8 -0.79 -0.29 -18.44
C ARG A 8 -1.40 -0.74 -17.11
N GLU A 9 -2.21 -1.79 -17.10
CA GLU A 9 -2.76 -2.37 -15.88
C GLU A 9 -1.68 -2.98 -14.99
N LEU A 10 -0.75 -3.74 -15.58
CA LEU A 10 0.39 -4.30 -14.86
C LEU A 10 1.24 -3.20 -14.23
N LYS A 11 1.50 -2.10 -14.96
CA LYS A 11 2.21 -0.93 -14.42
C LYS A 11 1.47 -0.30 -13.24
N LYS A 12 0.15 -0.11 -13.33
CA LYS A 12 -0.66 0.39 -12.20
C LYS A 12 -0.57 -0.53 -10.98
N ARG A 13 -0.64 -1.85 -11.19
CA ARG A 13 -0.49 -2.86 -10.12
C ARG A 13 0.89 -2.78 -9.47
N ARG A 14 1.97 -2.68 -10.25
CA ARG A 14 3.35 -2.53 -9.74
C ARG A 14 3.50 -1.27 -8.89
N LEU A 15 3.04 -0.12 -9.39
CA LEU A 15 3.08 1.15 -8.66
C LEU A 15 2.28 1.10 -7.35
N ARG A 16 1.11 0.44 -7.35
CA ARG A 16 0.33 0.26 -6.12
C ARG A 16 1.10 -0.58 -5.10
N ARG A 17 1.75 -1.67 -5.52
CA ARG A 17 2.58 -2.51 -4.64
C ARG A 17 3.76 -1.73 -4.06
N GLU A 18 4.46 -0.94 -4.87
CA GLU A 18 5.57 -0.10 -4.41
C GLU A 18 5.12 0.95 -3.39
N LYS A 19 3.99 1.62 -3.64
CA LYS A 19 3.41 2.58 -2.68
C LYS A 19 3.10 1.92 -1.34
N LEU A 20 2.49 0.74 -1.37
CA LEU A 20 2.20 -0.02 -0.15
C LEU A 20 3.49 -0.45 0.56
N ARG A 21 4.54 -0.87 -0.16
CA ARG A 21 5.84 -1.21 0.44
C ARG A 21 6.45 -0.02 1.18
N LYS A 22 6.48 1.16 0.55
CA LYS A 22 6.97 2.40 1.18
C LYS A 22 6.17 2.77 2.42
N LEU A 23 4.84 2.56 2.40
CA LEU A 23 4.01 2.80 3.58
C LEU A 23 4.28 1.79 4.70
N ARG A 24 4.59 0.53 4.38
CA ARG A 24 5.00 -0.48 5.36
C ARG A 24 6.33 -0.12 6.02
N GLU A 25 7.32 0.28 5.22
CA GLU A 25 8.62 0.76 5.71
C GLU A 25 8.43 1.93 6.68
N LYS A 26 7.63 2.94 6.29
CA LYS A 26 7.29 4.07 7.17
C LYS A 26 6.52 3.65 8.43
N PHE A 27 5.62 2.67 8.32
CA PHE A 27 4.86 2.18 9.48
C PHE A 27 5.77 1.47 10.49
N LYS A 28 6.83 0.79 10.01
CA LYS A 28 7.83 0.12 10.85
C LYS A 28 8.70 1.13 11.61
N GLU A 29 9.06 2.23 10.98
CA GLU A 29 9.88 3.29 11.57
C GLU A 29 9.08 4.26 12.46
N ALA A 30 7.78 4.39 12.22
CA ALA A 30 6.90 5.29 12.97
C ALA A 30 6.86 4.90 14.46
N LYS A 31 7.30 5.83 15.31
CA LYS A 31 7.27 5.68 16.78
C LYS A 31 5.96 6.21 17.37
N ASN A 32 5.33 7.18 16.70
CA ASN A 32 4.13 7.85 17.18
C ASN A 32 2.85 7.20 16.64
N GLU A 33 1.81 7.16 17.48
CA GLU A 33 0.50 6.59 17.11
C GLU A 33 -0.23 7.42 16.06
N GLU A 34 -0.05 8.75 16.07
CA GLU A 34 -0.63 9.65 15.07
C GLU A 34 -0.07 9.39 13.67
N GLU A 35 1.24 9.18 13.56
CA GLU A 35 1.89 8.84 12.29
C GLU A 35 1.39 7.50 11.77
N LYS A 36 1.23 6.51 12.65
CA LYS A 36 0.65 5.21 12.31
C LYS A 36 -0.78 5.36 11.78
N LYS A 37 -1.64 6.17 12.42
CA LYS A 37 -3.01 6.45 11.95
C LYS A 37 -3.01 7.09 10.56
N LEU A 38 -2.18 8.10 10.33
CA LEU A 38 -2.06 8.75 9.01
C LEU A 38 -1.60 7.79 7.90
N ILE A 39 -0.71 6.84 8.24
CA ILE A 39 -0.28 5.81 7.30
C ILE A 39 -1.44 4.86 6.98
N LEU A 40 -2.20 4.43 7.98
CA LEU A 40 -3.36 3.55 7.78
C LEU A 40 -4.45 4.21 6.93
N GLU A 41 -4.72 5.49 7.11
CA GLU A 41 -5.63 6.24 6.24
C GLU A 41 -5.15 6.28 4.79
N LYS A 42 -3.84 6.49 4.57
CA LYS A 42 -3.25 6.45 3.22
C LYS A 42 -3.37 5.07 2.59
N VAL A 43 -3.20 4.00 3.36
CA VAL A 43 -3.38 2.63 2.90
C VAL A 43 -4.83 2.39 2.47
N SER A 44 -5.80 2.81 3.28
CA SER A 44 -7.23 2.69 2.97
C SER A 44 -7.59 3.42 1.67
N LYS A 45 -7.09 4.64 1.47
CA LYS A 45 -7.30 5.41 0.22
C LYS A 45 -6.67 4.72 -1.00
N ILE A 46 -5.48 4.13 -0.86
CA ILE A 46 -4.76 3.51 -1.99
C ILE A 46 -5.34 2.15 -2.36
N ALA A 47 -5.72 1.36 -1.36
CA ALA A 47 -6.23 0.00 -1.51
C ALA A 47 -7.44 -0.22 -0.59
N PRO A 48 -8.64 0.25 -0.97
CA PRO A 48 -9.86 0.11 -0.17
C PRO A 48 -10.23 -1.35 0.12
N SER A 49 -9.85 -2.27 -0.76
CA SER A 49 -10.11 -3.70 -0.62
C SER A 49 -9.08 -4.42 0.26
N LEU A 50 -8.01 -3.75 0.71
CA LEU A 50 -6.99 -4.35 1.55
C LEU A 50 -7.37 -4.15 3.02
N LYS A 51 -7.63 -5.23 3.75
CA LYS A 51 -7.84 -5.15 5.20
C LYS A 51 -6.56 -4.67 5.89
N ILE A 52 -6.73 -3.80 6.88
CA ILE A 52 -5.63 -3.24 7.68
C ILE A 52 -4.83 -4.34 8.39
N GLU A 53 -5.49 -5.40 8.86
CA GLU A 53 -4.85 -6.55 9.49
C GLU A 53 -3.81 -7.23 8.58
N HIS A 54 -4.16 -7.44 7.29
CA HIS A 54 -3.21 -7.97 6.30
C HIS A 54 -2.08 -6.98 5.99
N PHE A 55 -2.35 -5.68 6.11
CA PHE A 55 -1.31 -4.67 5.98
C PHE A 55 -0.32 -4.77 7.15
N ILE A 56 -0.78 -4.86 8.39
CA ILE A 56 0.08 -4.97 9.58
C ILE A 56 0.83 -6.31 9.59
N ALA A 57 0.17 -7.43 9.29
CA ALA A 57 0.77 -8.76 9.30
C ALA A 57 1.96 -8.92 8.35
N SER A 58 2.00 -8.13 7.26
CA SER A 58 3.09 -8.16 6.28
C SER A 58 4.17 -7.10 6.55
N VAL A 59 4.16 -6.43 7.72
CA VAL A 59 5.26 -5.58 8.23
C VAL A 59 6.26 -6.40 9.07
N LYS A 60 6.14 -7.73 9.09
CA LYS A 60 7.02 -8.64 9.85
C LYS A 60 8.51 -8.35 9.65
#